data_AF-M0JPV2-F1
#
_entry.id   AF-M0JPV2-F1
#
_cell.length_a   1.000
_cell.length_b   1.000
_cell.length_c   1.000
_cell.angle_alpha   90.00
_cell.angle_beta   90.00
_cell.angle_gamma   90.00
#
_symmetry.space_group_name_H-M   'P 1'
#
loop_
_entity.id
_entity.type
_entity.pdbx_description
1 polymer ?
#
loop_
_entity_poly.entity_id
_entity_poly.type
_entity_poly.pdbx_seq_one_letter_code
_entity_poly.pdbx_strand_id
1 'polypeptide(L)' 'MVQFPVQLGSGLLESVGQVAAVAGTVVLLLILVGLGAFAYKSVVGDGIRWPDEQEEMDSDNDDGVVQGSREDDWKYY' A
#
# COMPACT_ATOMS: atom_id res chain seq x y z
N MET A 1 32.87 4.05 47.48
CA MET A 1 31.83 4.63 46.61
C MET A 1 32.18 4.26 45.18
N VAL A 2 31.50 3.27 44.62
CA VAL A 2 31.71 2.86 43.22
C VAL A 2 30.70 3.65 42.40
N GLN A 3 31.15 4.74 41.77
CA GLN A 3 30.33 5.44 40.79
C GLN A 3 30.46 4.69 39.47
N PHE A 4 29.40 3.97 39.09
CA PHE A 4 29.23 3.47 37.74
C PHE A 4 28.79 4.66 36.88
N PRO A 5 29.65 5.22 36.01
CA PRO A 5 29.23 6.33 35.18
C PRO A 5 28.21 5.82 34.17
N VAL A 6 27.26 6.69 33.88
CA VAL A 6 26.21 6.60 32.86
C VAL A 6 26.85 6.55 31.45
N GLN A 7 27.67 5.54 31.17
CA GLN A 7 28.35 5.34 29.88
C GLN A 7 27.72 4.22 29.05
N LEU A 8 26.92 3.35 29.66
CA LEU A 8 26.19 2.29 28.94
C LEU A 8 24.99 2.82 28.12
N GLY A 9 24.55 4.06 28.37
CA GLY A 9 23.34 4.63 27.75
C GLY A 9 23.56 5.43 26.47
N SER A 10 24.77 5.88 26.18
CA SER A 10 25.00 6.85 25.09
C SER A 10 25.22 6.17 23.73
N GLY A 11 26.16 5.24 23.63
CA GLY A 11 26.55 4.65 22.32
C GLY A 11 25.53 3.68 21.72
N LEU A 12 24.89 2.83 22.54
CA LEU A 12 23.92 1.85 22.04
C LEU A 12 22.61 2.50 21.63
N LEU A 13 22.05 3.42 22.43
CA LEU A 13 20.83 4.14 22.05
C LEU A 13 21.05 5.06 20.85
N GLU A 14 22.22 5.70 20.74
CA GLU A 14 22.60 6.47 19.55
C GLU A 14 22.64 5.59 18.30
N SER A 15 23.26 4.41 18.39
CA SER A 15 23.32 3.46 17.27
C SER A 15 21.94 2.97 16.83
N VAL A 16 21.04 2.66 17.78
CA VAL A 16 19.67 2.23 17.49
C VAL A 16 18.88 3.37 16.84
N GLY A 17 19.06 4.61 17.32
CA GLY A 17 18.42 5.80 16.75
C GLY A 17 18.84 6.04 15.29
N GLN A 18 20.12 5.88 14.98
CA GLN A 18 20.62 6.01 13.60
C GLN A 18 20.06 4.92 12.68
N VAL A 19 20.03 3.67 13.14
CA VAL A 19 19.44 2.56 12.36
C VAL A 19 17.95 2.78 12.12
N ALA A 20 17.21 3.20 13.15
CA ALA A 20 15.79 3.51 13.03
C ALA A 20 15.53 4.67 12.06
N ALA A 21 16.36 5.71 12.07
CA ALA A 21 16.27 6.82 11.13
C ALA A 21 16.48 6.34 9.69
N VAL A 22 17.54 5.56 9.43
CA VAL A 22 17.82 5.02 8.08
C VAL A 22 16.66 4.13 7.62
N ALA A 23 16.22 3.18 8.45
CA ALA A 23 15.11 2.29 8.12
C ALA A 23 13.81 3.07 7.85
N GLY A 24 13.49 4.07 8.68
CA GLY A 24 12.34 4.94 8.50
C GLY A 24 12.41 5.73 7.18
N THR A 25 13.59 6.19 6.80
CA THR A 25 13.79 6.90 5.53
C THR A 25 13.55 5.97 4.33
N VAL A 26 14.03 4.71 4.41
CA VAL A 26 13.78 3.70 3.37
C VAL A 26 12.28 3.40 3.25
N VAL A 27 11.59 3.19 4.37
CA VAL A 27 10.14 2.96 4.38
C VAL A 27 9.40 4.15 3.78
N LEU A 28 9.79 5.38 4.13
CA LEU A 28 9.20 6.60 3.57
C LEU A 28 9.36 6.65 2.04
N LEU A 29 10.54 6.32 1.53
CA LEU A 29 10.77 6.26 0.07
C LEU A 29 9.90 5.21 -0.60
N LEU A 30 9.74 4.03 0.01
CA LEU A 30 8.87 2.98 -0.53
C LEU A 30 7.40 3.45 -0.59
N ILE A 31 6.92 4.15 0.43
CA ILE A 31 5.58 4.74 0.44
C ILE A 31 5.45 5.77 -0.70
N LEU A 32 6.44 6.65 -0.88
CA LEU A 32 6.42 7.64 -1.96
C LEU A 32 6.41 7.00 -3.35
N VAL A 33 7.22 5.95 -3.55
CA VAL A 33 7.23 5.19 -4.81
C VAL A 33 5.88 4.51 -5.04
N GLY A 34 5.30 3.86 -4.03
CA GLY A 34 3.98 3.24 -4.12
C GLY A 34 2.89 4.24 -4.44
N LEU A 35 2.89 5.40 -3.76
CA LEU A 35 1.96 6.50 -4.01
C LEU A 35 2.14 7.04 -5.44
N GLY A 36 3.38 7.22 -5.89
CA GLY A 36 3.69 7.69 -7.24
C GLY A 36 3.23 6.70 -8.31
N ALA A 37 3.45 5.41 -8.12
CA ALA A 37 2.98 4.36 -9.02
C ALA A 37 1.45 4.31 -9.08
N PHE A 38 0.78 4.41 -7.93
CA PHE A 38 -0.68 4.49 -7.84
C PHE A 38 -1.22 5.73 -8.57
N ALA A 39 -0.65 6.90 -8.32
CA ALA A 39 -1.06 8.16 -8.95
C ALA A 39 -0.81 8.12 -10.46
N TYR A 40 0.34 7.60 -10.90
CA TYR A 40 0.67 7.43 -12.30
C TYR A 40 -0.32 6.50 -13.01
N LYS A 41 -0.63 5.33 -12.42
CA LYS A 41 -1.62 4.39 -12.97
C LYS A 41 -3.03 4.98 -12.99
N SER A 42 -3.37 5.84 -12.03
CA SER A 42 -4.68 6.50 -11.96
C SER A 42 -4.87 7.64 -12.96
N VAL A 43 -3.81 8.37 -13.31
CA VAL A 43 -3.90 9.58 -14.16
C VAL A 43 -3.48 9.31 -15.61
N VAL A 44 -2.44 8.50 -15.80
CA VAL A 44 -1.84 8.23 -17.13
C VAL A 44 -2.17 6.82 -17.62
N GLY A 45 -2.35 5.87 -16.69
CA GLY A 45 -2.80 4.51 -17.02
C GLY A 45 -4.30 4.42 -17.25
N ASP A 46 -4.74 3.30 -17.80
CA ASP A 46 -6.14 2.87 -17.95
C ASP A 46 -6.82 2.56 -16.60
N GLY A 47 -6.45 3.28 -15.54
CA GLY A 47 -6.83 3.00 -14.16
C GLY A 47 -6.15 1.75 -13.58
N ILE A 48 -6.49 1.43 -12.32
CA ILE A 48 -6.11 0.14 -11.72
C ILE A 48 -6.98 -0.95 -12.34
N ARG A 49 -6.48 -1.58 -13.39
CA ARG A 49 -7.08 -2.81 -13.95
C ARG A 49 -7.03 -3.92 -12.91
N TRP A 50 -8.20 -4.35 -12.44
CA TRP A 50 -8.32 -5.46 -11.51
C TRP A 50 -8.32 -6.81 -12.26
N PRO A 51 -7.92 -7.92 -11.61
CA PRO A 51 -7.83 -9.22 -12.27
C PRO A 51 -9.14 -9.71 -12.89
N ASP A 52 -10.26 -9.37 -12.27
CA ASP A 52 -11.63 -9.61 -12.72
C ASP A 52 -12.03 -8.79 -13.96
N GLU A 53 -11.36 -7.68 -14.23
CA GLU A 53 -11.58 -6.86 -15.44
C GLU A 53 -10.76 -7.36 -16.65
N GLN A 54 -9.90 -8.37 -16.47
CA GLN A 54 -9.16 -8.99 -17.59
C GLN A 54 -10.06 -9.91 -18.43
N GLU A 55 -11.13 -10.45 -17.84
CA GLU A 55 -11.99 -11.47 -18.47
C GLU A 55 -12.88 -10.89 -19.59
N GLU A 56 -13.07 -9.57 -19.66
CA GLU A 56 -13.93 -8.94 -20.66
C GLU A 56 -13.34 -8.88 -22.08
N MET A 57 -12.03 -9.11 -22.27
CA MET A 57 -11.42 -9.13 -23.62
C MET A 57 -11.27 -10.53 -24.23
N ASP A 58 -11.42 -11.60 -23.44
CA ASP A 58 -11.24 -13.00 -23.91
C ASP A 58 -12.53 -13.84 -23.88
N SER A 59 -13.64 -13.34 -23.31
CA SER A 59 -14.88 -14.12 -23.20
C SER A 59 -15.88 -13.78 -24.31
N ASP A 60 -15.56 -14.23 -25.52
CA ASP A 60 -16.53 -14.41 -26.62
C ASP A 60 -17.36 -15.70 -26.39
N ASN A 61 -17.77 -15.96 -25.14
CA ASN A 61 -18.55 -17.14 -24.79
C ASN A 61 -19.55 -16.86 -23.66
N ASP A 62 -20.78 -17.26 -23.96
CA ASP A 62 -22.02 -17.15 -23.22
C ASP A 62 -21.96 -17.52 -21.72
N ASP A 63 -22.86 -16.90 -20.95
CA ASP A 63 -23.37 -17.35 -19.64
C ASP A 63 -22.51 -17.09 -18.38
N GLY A 64 -21.97 -15.87 -18.24
CA GLY A 64 -21.42 -15.36 -16.98
C GLY A 64 -22.46 -14.61 -16.14
N VAL A 65 -22.57 -14.93 -14.84
CA VAL A 65 -23.44 -14.22 -13.88
C VAL A 65 -22.93 -12.79 -13.71
N VAL A 66 -23.68 -11.80 -14.23
CA VAL A 66 -23.36 -10.37 -14.12
C VAL A 66 -23.56 -9.88 -12.68
N GLN A 67 -22.58 -9.18 -12.12
CA GLN A 67 -22.71 -8.51 -10.84
C GLN A 67 -23.75 -7.37 -10.97
N GLY A 68 -24.91 -7.52 -10.33
CA GLY A 68 -25.98 -6.53 -10.36
C GLY A 68 -25.52 -5.16 -9.86
N SER A 69 -25.78 -4.12 -10.65
CA SER A 69 -25.54 -2.72 -10.26
C SER A 69 -26.15 -2.42 -8.90
N ARG A 70 -25.43 -1.64 -8.08
CA ARG A 70 -25.79 -1.19 -6.72
C ARG A 70 -27.05 -0.29 -6.63
N GLU A 71 -27.91 -0.29 -7.64
CA GLU A 71 -29.10 0.57 -7.71
C GLU A 71 -30.40 -0.15 -7.32
N ASP A 72 -30.39 -1.46 -7.08
CA ASP A 72 -31.61 -2.28 -6.97
C ASP A 72 -32.03 -2.65 -5.53
N ASP A 73 -31.84 -1.75 -4.56
CA ASP A 73 -32.19 -2.01 -3.14
C ASP A 73 -33.60 -1.54 -2.71
N TRP A 74 -34.45 -1.00 -3.62
CA TRP A 74 -35.65 -0.25 -3.19
C TRP A 74 -36.90 -0.44 -4.06
N LYS A 75 -37.22 -1.66 -4.50
CA LYS A 75 -38.48 -1.90 -5.22
C LYS A 75 -39.36 -3.03 -4.66
N TYR A 76 -39.42 -3.20 -3.35
CA TYR A 76 -40.49 -4.01 -2.74
C TYR A 76 -40.89 -3.53 -1.35
N TYR A 77 -41.29 -2.26 -1.19
CA TYR A 77 -42.23 -1.81 -0.14
C TYR A 77 -43.00 -0.59 -0.61
#